data_AF-A0AAU1ESH6-F1
#
_entry.id   AF-A0AAU1ESH6-F1
#
_cell.length_a   1.000
_cell.length_b   1.000
_cell.length_c   1.000
_cell.angle_alpha   90.00
_cell.angle_beta   90.00
_cell.angle_gamma   90.00
#
_symmetry.space_group_name_H-M   'P 1'
#
loop_
_entity.id
_entity.type
_entity.pdbx_description
1 polymer ?
#
loop_
_entity_poly.entity_id
_entity_poly.type
_entity_poly.pdbx_seq_one_letter_code
_entity_poly.pdbx_strand_id
1 'polypeptide(L)'
;MNPASRTAPGGRLAAALESPIVGLSPWIVFSVLVGPGRFGLAVGLALALAVVLFCAGRMVYRGTSLKILEVAGVVSFAALATVGVAASPGTYRWLDTYAGEISNLTLVVIAFGSMAVRVPFTMQYGRERVGPEYWKSPEFLHINYVITGVWGTAFLVAALAGGFGDLVLHNPDNLWTTWIIQIAAMVTAMSFSEWYPHVVRARSHGAGTPPPVRNLLTPLAGLIIPVGVVSLIFDAAASWFSVGLILIGVIMARAINKDMEMTPSSGEHPRRKRSNWRLR
;
A
#
# COMPACT_ATOMS: atom_id res chain seq x y z
N MET A 1 34.84 2.42 7.47
CA MET A 1 34.49 0.98 7.45
C MET A 1 33.07 0.85 6.92
N ASN A 2 32.90 0.06 5.86
CA ASN A 2 31.69 0.00 5.04
C ASN A 2 30.64 -0.96 5.65
N PRO A 3 29.41 -0.52 5.99
CA PRO A 3 28.40 -1.40 6.55
C PRO A 3 27.51 -1.98 5.43
N ALA A 4 28.04 -2.98 4.72
CA ALA A 4 27.23 -3.84 3.87
C ALA A 4 27.00 -5.19 4.59
N SER A 5 25.73 -5.59 4.65
CA SER A 5 25.23 -6.95 4.87
C SER A 5 25.42 -7.61 6.25
N ARG A 6 24.42 -7.45 7.13
CA ARG A 6 23.95 -8.51 8.04
C ARG A 6 22.44 -8.39 8.27
N THR A 7 21.62 -8.81 7.32
CA THR A 7 20.19 -9.06 7.58
C THR A 7 20.05 -10.48 8.13
N ALA A 8 19.96 -10.61 9.46
CA ALA A 8 19.55 -11.87 10.09
C ALA A 8 18.13 -12.26 9.64
N PRO A 9 17.74 -13.55 9.61
CA PRO A 9 16.38 -13.98 9.24
C PRO A 9 15.28 -13.29 10.07
N GLY A 10 15.54 -13.04 11.36
CA GLY A 10 14.64 -12.27 12.23
C GLY A 10 14.50 -10.79 11.85
N GLY A 11 15.50 -10.21 11.19
CA GLY A 11 15.50 -8.81 10.76
C GLY A 11 14.61 -8.54 9.54
N ARG A 12 14.40 -9.53 8.66
CA ARG A 12 13.49 -9.37 7.50
C ARG A 12 12.02 -9.50 7.91
N LEU A 13 11.73 -10.41 8.85
CA LEU A 13 10.40 -10.52 9.44
C LEU A 13 10.06 -9.25 10.25
N ALA A 14 11.03 -8.75 11.04
CA ALA A 14 10.88 -7.49 11.76
C ALA A 14 10.65 -6.29 10.82
N ALA A 15 11.48 -6.13 9.79
CA ALA A 15 11.32 -5.06 8.80
C ALA A 15 10.00 -5.14 8.01
N ALA A 16 9.46 -6.34 7.79
CA ALA A 16 8.14 -6.51 7.20
C ALA A 16 7.03 -6.04 8.15
N LEU A 17 7.08 -6.41 9.44
CA LEU A 17 6.12 -5.98 10.48
C LEU A 17 6.10 -4.46 10.72
N GLU A 18 7.18 -3.77 10.36
CA GLU A 18 7.32 -2.31 10.43
C GLU A 18 6.69 -1.58 9.21
N SER A 19 6.13 -2.33 8.26
CA SER A 19 5.41 -1.76 7.12
C SER A 19 3.95 -1.46 7.46
N PRO A 20 3.42 -0.28 7.11
CA PRO A 20 1.97 -0.01 7.15
C PRO A 20 1.14 -1.10 6.45
N ILE A 21 1.74 -1.76 5.45
CA ILE A 21 1.13 -2.86 4.69
C ILE A 21 0.79 -4.06 5.59
N VAL A 22 1.59 -4.33 6.62
CA VAL A 22 1.28 -5.42 7.56
C VAL A 22 0.03 -5.12 8.36
N GLY A 23 -0.13 -3.90 8.86
CA GLY A 23 -1.37 -3.50 9.52
C GLY A 23 -2.59 -3.54 8.59
N LEU A 24 -2.39 -3.29 7.30
CA LEU A 24 -3.44 -3.38 6.27
C LEU A 24 -3.71 -4.80 5.79
N SER A 25 -2.87 -5.78 6.12
CA SER A 25 -2.94 -7.13 5.56
C SER A 25 -4.28 -7.85 5.86
N PRO A 26 -4.84 -7.80 7.08
CA PRO A 26 -6.17 -8.37 7.34
C PRO A 26 -7.27 -7.76 6.47
N TRP A 27 -7.19 -6.46 6.23
CA TRP A 27 -8.14 -5.72 5.40
C TRP A 27 -8.01 -6.09 3.93
N ILE A 28 -6.78 -6.23 3.43
CA ILE A 28 -6.53 -6.69 2.06
C ILE A 28 -7.07 -8.11 1.87
N VAL A 29 -6.77 -9.02 2.80
CA VAL A 29 -7.28 -10.41 2.75
C VAL A 29 -8.80 -10.42 2.77
N PHE A 30 -9.42 -9.62 3.65
CA PHE A 30 -10.86 -9.49 3.69
C PHE A 30 -11.43 -9.01 2.35
N SER A 31 -10.93 -7.89 1.82
CA SER A 31 -11.41 -7.31 0.56
C SER A 31 -11.23 -8.25 -0.63
N VAL A 32 -10.19 -9.08 -0.64
CA VAL A 32 -9.95 -10.05 -1.72
C VAL A 32 -10.93 -11.24 -1.66
N LEU A 33 -11.30 -11.66 -0.45
CA LEU A 33 -12.08 -12.88 -0.23
C LEU A 33 -13.57 -12.63 -0.13
N VAL A 34 -13.98 -11.44 0.32
CA VAL A 34 -15.38 -11.09 0.48
C VAL A 34 -16.08 -11.09 -0.87
N GLY A 35 -17.33 -11.56 -0.88
CA GLY A 35 -18.15 -11.70 -2.07
C GLY A 35 -19.29 -12.69 -1.83
N PRO A 36 -20.17 -12.91 -2.82
CA PRO A 36 -21.39 -13.68 -2.64
C PRO A 36 -21.13 -15.10 -2.10
N GLY A 37 -21.65 -15.41 -0.91
CA GLY A 37 -21.51 -16.70 -0.23
C GLY A 37 -20.15 -16.92 0.46
N ARG A 38 -19.28 -15.90 0.51
CA ARG A 38 -17.90 -16.00 1.00
C ARG A 38 -17.66 -15.20 2.28
N PHE A 39 -18.62 -14.41 2.75
CA PHE A 39 -18.46 -13.51 3.90
C PHE A 39 -17.89 -14.20 5.14
N GLY A 40 -18.47 -15.35 5.54
CA GLY A 40 -18.03 -16.08 6.73
C GLY A 40 -16.55 -16.54 6.66
N LEU A 41 -16.11 -17.00 5.49
CA LEU A 41 -14.71 -17.37 5.28
C LEU A 41 -13.80 -16.14 5.29
N ALA A 42 -14.21 -15.07 4.59
CA ALA A 42 -13.44 -13.84 4.49
C ALA A 42 -13.25 -13.19 5.87
N VAL A 43 -14.32 -13.03 6.65
CA VAL A 43 -14.27 -12.42 7.99
C VAL A 43 -13.48 -13.28 8.97
N GLY A 44 -13.62 -14.62 8.89
CA GLY A 44 -12.90 -15.55 9.75
C GLY A 44 -11.39 -15.51 9.52
N LEU A 45 -10.95 -15.55 8.25
CA LEU A 45 -9.53 -15.47 7.91
C LEU A 45 -8.95 -14.09 8.20
N ALA A 46 -9.69 -13.02 7.94
CA ALA A 46 -9.25 -11.67 8.27
C ALA A 46 -9.10 -11.47 9.78
N LEU A 47 -10.07 -11.95 10.58
CA LEU A 47 -9.99 -11.91 12.04
C LEU A 47 -8.80 -12.73 12.56
N ALA A 48 -8.63 -13.96 12.06
CA ALA A 48 -7.51 -14.81 12.45
C ALA A 48 -6.17 -14.12 12.14
N LEU A 49 -6.02 -13.55 10.94
CA LEU A 49 -4.82 -12.82 10.55
C LEU A 49 -4.60 -11.57 11.42
N ALA A 50 -5.64 -10.79 11.70
CA ALA A 50 -5.55 -9.61 12.56
C ALA A 50 -5.08 -9.99 13.97
N VAL A 51 -5.63 -11.05 14.56
CA VAL A 51 -5.23 -11.54 15.89
C VAL A 51 -3.80 -12.07 15.87
N VAL A 52 -3.40 -12.84 14.85
CA VAL A 52 -2.04 -13.35 14.71
C VAL A 52 -1.04 -12.20 14.61
N LEU A 53 -1.30 -11.20 13.77
CA LEU A 53 -0.41 -10.06 13.62
C LEU A 53 -0.33 -9.22 14.89
N PHE A 54 -1.46 -8.97 15.55
CA PHE A 54 -1.50 -8.27 16.83
C PHE A 54 -0.69 -9.00 17.91
N CYS A 55 -0.89 -10.31 18.05
CA CYS A 55 -0.15 -11.14 19.01
C CYS A 55 1.34 -11.22 18.67
N ALA A 56 1.69 -11.43 17.39
CA ALA A 56 3.07 -11.49 16.93
C ALA A 56 3.79 -10.16 17.18
N GLY A 57 3.15 -9.03 16.87
CA GLY A 57 3.66 -7.69 17.18
C GLY A 57 3.94 -7.52 18.68
N ARG A 58 3.01 -7.95 19.54
CA ARG A 58 3.18 -7.90 21.01
C ARG A 58 4.29 -8.81 21.53
N MET A 59 4.49 -9.97 20.92
CA MET A 59 5.50 -10.94 21.35
C MET A 59 6.90 -10.55 20.90
N VAL A 60 7.05 -10.10 19.65
CA VAL A 60 8.34 -9.72 19.06
C VAL A 60 8.83 -8.40 19.63
N TYR A 61 7.94 -7.43 19.82
CA TYR A 61 8.30 -6.08 20.25
C TYR A 61 7.74 -5.79 21.65
N ARG A 62 8.40 -6.35 22.66
CA ARG A 62 8.10 -6.05 24.07
C ARG A 62 8.47 -4.59 24.39
N GLY A 63 7.56 -3.67 24.11
CA GLY A 63 7.70 -2.24 24.46
C GLY A 63 7.23 -1.24 23.40
N THR A 64 6.78 -1.67 22.22
CA THR A 64 6.22 -0.75 21.20
C THR A 64 4.80 -0.32 21.54
N SER A 65 4.41 0.87 21.06
CA SER A 65 3.05 1.40 21.22
C SER A 65 2.05 0.59 20.41
N LEU A 66 0.85 0.39 20.96
CA LEU A 66 -0.27 -0.24 20.25
C LEU A 66 -0.57 0.51 18.94
N LYS A 67 -0.46 -0.18 17.80
CA LYS A 67 -0.76 0.41 16.49
C LYS A 67 -2.28 0.47 16.30
N ILE A 68 -2.80 1.65 15.97
CA ILE A 68 -4.23 1.92 15.76
C ILE A 68 -4.81 0.93 14.76
N LEU A 69 -4.09 0.65 13.68
CA LEU A 69 -4.59 -0.20 12.61
C LEU A 69 -4.68 -1.69 13.00
N GLU A 70 -3.79 -2.17 13.86
CA GLU A 70 -3.85 -3.54 14.38
C GLU A 70 -5.02 -3.72 15.34
N VAL A 71 -5.18 -2.79 16.29
CA VAL A 71 -6.30 -2.79 17.25
C VAL A 71 -7.62 -2.63 16.50
N ALA A 72 -7.70 -1.66 15.58
CA ALA A 72 -8.89 -1.42 14.79
C ALA A 72 -9.22 -2.62 13.89
N GLY A 73 -8.22 -3.30 13.33
CA GLY A 73 -8.40 -4.54 12.57
C GLY A 73 -9.05 -5.63 13.42
N VAL A 74 -8.47 -5.95 14.58
CA VAL A 74 -9.02 -6.96 15.49
C VAL A 74 -10.44 -6.60 15.92
N VAL A 75 -10.68 -5.36 16.35
CA VAL A 75 -12.00 -4.91 16.81
C VAL A 75 -13.03 -4.96 15.68
N SER A 76 -12.67 -4.48 14.47
CA SER A 76 -13.62 -4.42 13.35
C SER A 76 -13.98 -5.81 12.83
N PHE A 77 -13.00 -6.70 12.67
CA PHE A 77 -13.28 -8.07 12.22
C PHE A 77 -13.95 -8.91 13.29
N ALA A 78 -13.67 -8.68 14.58
CA ALA A 78 -14.40 -9.32 15.66
C ALA A 78 -15.86 -8.86 15.69
N ALA A 79 -16.11 -7.55 15.52
CA ALA A 79 -17.47 -7.01 15.41
C ALA A 79 -18.21 -7.58 14.20
N LEU A 80 -17.60 -7.58 13.01
CA LEU A 80 -18.19 -8.16 11.80
C LEU A 80 -18.48 -9.65 11.96
N ALA A 81 -17.56 -10.42 12.56
CA ALA A 81 -17.78 -11.85 12.82
C ALA A 81 -18.92 -12.07 13.81
N THR A 82 -19.00 -11.28 14.88
CA THR A 82 -20.07 -11.37 15.89
C THR A 82 -21.43 -11.05 15.27
N VAL A 83 -21.51 -9.96 14.48
CA VAL A 83 -22.71 -9.61 13.74
C VAL A 83 -23.07 -10.71 12.75
N GLY A 84 -22.08 -11.26 12.03
CA GLY A 84 -22.28 -12.36 11.08
C GLY A 84 -22.88 -13.61 11.71
N VAL A 85 -22.42 -14.00 12.90
CA VAL A 85 -22.94 -15.16 13.64
C VAL A 85 -24.35 -14.89 14.17
N ALA A 86 -24.64 -13.66 14.59
CA ALA A 86 -25.96 -13.26 15.08
C ALA A 86 -26.95 -12.82 13.97
N ALA A 87 -26.51 -12.77 12.71
CA ALA A 87 -27.27 -12.20 11.62
C ALA A 87 -28.46 -13.09 11.21
N SER A 88 -29.60 -12.46 10.94
CA SER A 88 -30.69 -13.11 10.20
C SER A 88 -30.23 -13.48 8.77
N PRO A 89 -30.89 -14.43 8.07
CA PRO A 89 -30.55 -14.76 6.69
C PRO A 89 -30.59 -13.55 5.74
N GLY A 90 -31.47 -12.57 6.00
CA GLY A 90 -31.52 -11.32 5.23
C GLY A 90 -30.32 -10.42 5.49
N THR A 91 -29.97 -10.23 6.76
CA THR A 91 -28.80 -9.44 7.17
C THR A 91 -27.49 -10.05 6.68
N TYR A 92 -27.38 -11.38 6.71
CA TYR A 92 -26.19 -12.09 6.24
C TYR A 92 -26.00 -11.87 4.73
N ARG A 93 -27.07 -11.96 3.93
CA ARG A 93 -27.00 -11.65 2.49
C ARG A 93 -26.60 -10.21 2.22
N TRP A 94 -27.09 -9.27 3.03
CA TRP A 94 -26.69 -7.87 2.93
C TRP A 94 -25.19 -7.68 3.24
N LEU A 95 -24.66 -8.39 4.24
CA LEU A 95 -23.23 -8.38 4.54
C LEU A 95 -22.39 -9.06 3.43
N ASP A 96 -22.88 -10.14 2.83
CA ASP A 96 -22.23 -10.77 1.67
C ASP A 96 -22.03 -9.77 0.50
N THR A 97 -22.97 -8.83 0.33
CA THR A 97 -22.88 -7.79 -0.70
C THR A 97 -22.03 -6.60 -0.26
N TYR A 98 -22.33 -6.01 0.90
CA TYR A 98 -21.82 -4.67 1.25
C TYR A 98 -20.65 -4.65 2.24
N ALA A 99 -20.19 -5.81 2.73
CA ALA A 99 -19.15 -5.80 3.75
C ALA A 99 -17.80 -5.28 3.23
N GLY A 100 -17.51 -5.39 1.93
CA GLY A 100 -16.31 -4.80 1.32
C GLY A 100 -16.31 -3.27 1.43
N GLU A 101 -17.46 -2.66 1.17
CA GLU A 101 -17.71 -1.22 1.21
C GLU A 101 -17.63 -0.74 2.66
N ILE A 102 -18.26 -1.48 3.59
CA ILE A 102 -18.16 -1.21 5.03
C ILE A 102 -16.71 -1.26 5.50
N SER A 103 -15.94 -2.24 5.03
CA SER A 103 -14.51 -2.37 5.35
C SER A 103 -13.70 -1.16 4.86
N ASN A 104 -13.89 -0.74 3.60
CA ASN A 104 -13.24 0.45 3.06
C ASN A 104 -13.66 1.72 3.82
N LEU A 105 -14.95 1.91 4.11
CA LEU A 105 -15.44 3.05 4.89
C LEU A 105 -14.91 3.04 6.32
N THR A 106 -14.73 1.87 6.92
CA THR A 106 -14.12 1.73 8.24
C THR A 106 -12.67 2.22 8.19
N LEU A 107 -11.91 1.87 7.15
CA LEU A 107 -10.55 2.38 6.95
C LEU A 107 -10.50 3.89 6.70
N VAL A 108 -11.48 4.46 6.00
CA VAL A 108 -11.64 5.92 5.86
C VAL A 108 -11.81 6.57 7.24
N VAL A 109 -12.72 6.05 8.06
CA VAL A 109 -12.97 6.54 9.41
C VAL A 109 -11.73 6.40 10.29
N ILE A 110 -11.00 5.30 10.20
CA ILE A 110 -9.73 5.11 10.93
C ILE A 110 -8.69 6.14 10.47
N ALA A 111 -8.51 6.33 9.17
CA ALA A 111 -7.51 7.24 8.62
C ALA A 111 -7.80 8.69 9.03
N PHE A 112 -8.99 9.21 8.73
CA PHE A 112 -9.36 10.59 9.07
C PHE A 112 -9.59 10.78 10.58
N GLY A 113 -10.15 9.79 11.27
CA GLY A 113 -10.32 9.79 12.72
C GLY A 113 -8.98 9.85 13.45
N SER A 114 -7.97 9.11 12.98
CA SER A 114 -6.61 9.16 13.53
C SER A 114 -5.99 10.57 13.40
N MET A 115 -6.25 11.27 12.29
CA MET A 115 -5.83 12.67 12.14
C MET A 115 -6.63 13.62 13.03
N ALA A 116 -7.93 13.40 13.21
CA ALA A 116 -8.79 14.21 14.06
C ALA A 116 -8.34 14.16 15.54
N VAL A 117 -7.92 12.98 16.02
CA VAL A 117 -7.32 12.82 17.37
C VAL A 117 -5.83 13.22 17.41
N ARG A 118 -5.31 13.81 16.34
CA ARG A 118 -3.93 14.30 16.16
C ARG A 118 -2.84 13.23 16.20
N VAL A 119 -3.20 11.96 16.01
CA VAL A 119 -2.27 10.82 15.95
C VAL A 119 -2.51 10.04 14.65
N PRO A 120 -2.11 10.58 13.48
CA PRO A 120 -2.21 9.87 12.20
C PRO A 120 -1.68 8.45 12.31
N PHE A 121 -2.43 7.46 11.84
CA PHE A 121 -2.09 6.05 12.06
C PHE A 121 -0.71 5.67 11.48
N THR A 122 -0.27 6.32 10.41
CA THR A 122 1.05 6.06 9.80
C THR A 122 2.20 6.50 10.69
N MET A 123 1.96 7.43 11.61
CA MET A 123 2.97 7.92 12.54
C MET A 123 3.54 6.79 13.40
N GLN A 124 2.70 5.83 13.80
CA GLN A 124 3.11 4.72 14.66
C GLN A 124 4.09 3.78 13.95
N TYR A 125 3.90 3.56 12.64
CA TYR A 125 4.85 2.83 11.79
C TYR A 125 6.09 3.68 11.48
N GLY A 126 5.91 4.99 11.27
CA GLY A 126 7.01 5.90 11.02
C GLY A 126 8.00 5.99 12.19
N ARG A 127 7.52 5.94 13.43
CA ARG A 127 8.35 5.99 14.66
C ARG A 127 9.30 4.81 14.80
N GLU A 128 9.00 3.67 14.17
CA GLU A 128 9.89 2.50 14.17
C GLU A 128 11.08 2.70 13.21
N ARG A 129 10.95 3.61 12.24
CA ARG A 129 11.97 3.87 11.21
C ARG A 129 12.88 5.07 11.52
N VAL A 130 12.51 5.89 12.50
CA VAL A 130 13.25 7.11 12.87
C VAL A 130 13.52 7.17 14.37
N GLY A 131 14.66 7.75 14.74
CA GLY A 131 15.03 7.93 16.15
C GLY A 131 13.98 8.73 16.94
N PRO A 132 13.80 8.44 18.26
CA PRO A 132 12.85 9.16 19.13
C PRO A 132 12.99 10.68 19.11
N GLU A 133 14.19 11.20 18.89
CA GLU A 133 14.49 12.62 18.76
C GLU A 133 13.77 13.29 17.58
N TYR A 134 13.43 12.54 16.53
CA TYR A 134 12.74 13.06 15.34
C TYR A 134 11.21 12.94 15.44
N TRP A 135 10.65 12.24 16.43
CA TRP A 135 9.22 11.95 16.53
C TRP A 135 8.33 13.19 16.65
N LYS A 136 8.89 14.32 17.11
CA LYS A 136 8.19 15.60 17.24
C LYS A 136 8.63 16.64 16.21
N SER A 137 9.51 16.26 15.28
CA SER A 137 9.96 17.20 14.25
C SER A 137 8.79 17.61 13.34
N PRO A 138 8.69 18.90 12.94
CA PRO A 138 7.64 19.36 12.03
C PRO A 138 7.62 18.58 10.72
N GLU A 139 8.80 18.19 10.22
CA GLU A 139 8.96 17.36 9.02
C GLU A 139 8.31 15.99 9.18
N PHE A 140 8.61 15.27 10.27
CA PHE A 140 8.04 13.96 10.54
C PHE A 140 6.51 14.01 10.70
N LEU A 141 6.01 15.02 11.41
CA LEU A 141 4.57 15.21 11.59
C LEU A 141 3.92 15.49 10.23
N HIS A 142 4.43 16.46 9.47
CA HIS A 142 3.88 16.83 8.15
C HIS A 142 3.81 15.63 7.21
N ILE A 143 4.89 14.86 7.09
CA ILE A 143 4.95 13.66 6.24
C ILE A 143 3.84 12.67 6.62
N ASN A 144 3.67 12.37 7.91
CA ASN A 144 2.68 11.39 8.34
C ASN A 144 1.24 11.86 8.18
N TYR A 145 0.96 13.16 8.38
CA TYR A 145 -0.37 13.71 8.11
C TYR A 145 -0.72 13.61 6.62
N VAL A 146 0.21 13.99 5.74
CA VAL A 146 -0.04 13.95 4.28
C VAL A 146 -0.20 12.50 3.82
N ILE A 147 0.68 11.59 4.25
CA ILE A 147 0.58 10.17 3.89
C ILE A 147 -0.74 9.57 4.42
N THR A 148 -1.12 9.84 5.68
CA THR A 148 -2.39 9.37 6.23
C THR A 148 -3.59 9.92 5.45
N GLY A 149 -3.56 11.18 5.03
CA GLY A 149 -4.60 11.77 4.18
C GLY A 149 -4.70 11.11 2.80
N VAL A 150 -3.56 10.77 2.18
CA VAL A 150 -3.53 10.03 0.91
C VAL A 150 -4.13 8.64 1.08
N TRP A 151 -3.78 7.93 2.15
CA TRP A 151 -4.39 6.64 2.49
C TRP A 151 -5.91 6.75 2.69
N GLY A 152 -6.36 7.70 3.50
CA GLY A 152 -7.79 7.95 3.72
C GLY A 152 -8.54 8.27 2.42
N THR A 153 -7.92 9.03 1.52
CA THR A 153 -8.47 9.34 0.20
C THR A 153 -8.52 8.11 -0.70
N ALA A 154 -7.49 7.28 -0.70
CA ALA A 154 -7.46 6.04 -1.47
C ALA A 154 -8.56 5.06 -1.02
N PHE A 155 -8.77 4.91 0.29
CA PHE A 155 -9.88 4.10 0.82
C PHE A 155 -11.25 4.69 0.46
N LEU A 156 -11.37 6.02 0.46
CA LEU A 156 -12.60 6.69 0.06
C LEU A 156 -12.90 6.47 -1.42
N VAL A 157 -11.90 6.59 -2.30
CA VAL A 157 -12.03 6.28 -3.73
C VAL A 157 -12.46 4.83 -3.92
N ALA A 158 -11.85 3.88 -3.19
CA ALA A 158 -12.25 2.48 -3.25
C ALA A 158 -13.70 2.25 -2.80
N ALA A 159 -14.11 2.85 -1.68
CA ALA A 159 -15.49 2.75 -1.18
C ALA A 159 -16.51 3.35 -2.16
N LEU A 160 -16.21 4.51 -2.74
CA LEU A 160 -17.09 5.17 -3.71
C LEU A 160 -17.16 4.38 -5.03
N ALA A 161 -16.04 3.82 -5.48
CA ALA A 161 -16.01 2.99 -6.68
C ALA A 161 -16.85 1.72 -6.51
N GLY A 162 -16.61 0.95 -5.43
CA GLY A 162 -17.40 -0.24 -5.10
C GLY A 162 -18.88 0.08 -4.95
N GLY A 163 -19.21 1.08 -4.12
CA GLY A 163 -20.60 1.53 -3.93
C GLY A 163 -21.27 2.01 -5.21
N PHE A 164 -20.54 2.64 -6.15
CA PHE A 164 -21.09 2.98 -7.46
C PHE A 164 -21.38 1.74 -8.31
N GLY A 165 -20.49 0.74 -8.29
CA GLY A 165 -20.71 -0.55 -8.94
C GLY A 165 -21.97 -1.26 -8.44
N ASP A 166 -22.14 -1.30 -7.11
CA ASP A 166 -23.27 -1.97 -6.48
C ASP A 166 -24.59 -1.21 -6.62
N LEU A 167 -24.59 0.08 -6.30
CA LEU A 167 -25.82 0.87 -6.15
C LEU A 167 -26.30 1.50 -7.44
N VAL A 168 -25.38 1.83 -8.36
CA VAL A 168 -25.72 2.53 -9.62
C VAL A 168 -25.69 1.57 -10.78
N LEU A 169 -24.60 0.81 -10.93
CA LEU A 169 -24.47 -0.15 -12.04
C LEU A 169 -25.22 -1.46 -11.79
N HIS A 170 -25.66 -1.73 -10.56
CA HIS A 170 -26.31 -2.98 -10.14
C HIS A 170 -25.50 -4.22 -10.55
N ASN A 171 -24.18 -4.09 -10.54
CA ASN A 171 -23.24 -5.12 -10.97
C ASN A 171 -22.11 -5.24 -9.94
N PRO A 172 -22.32 -6.00 -8.85
CA PRO A 172 -21.34 -6.14 -7.77
C PRO A 172 -20.06 -6.86 -8.20
N ASP A 173 -20.13 -7.60 -9.31
CA ASP A 173 -18.99 -8.31 -9.90
C ASP A 173 -18.25 -7.47 -10.96
N ASN A 174 -18.55 -6.18 -11.08
CA ASN A 174 -17.88 -5.31 -12.05
C ASN A 174 -16.39 -5.13 -11.72
N LEU A 175 -15.54 -5.67 -12.58
CA LEU A 175 -14.09 -5.69 -12.42
C LEU A 175 -13.47 -4.29 -12.19
N TRP A 176 -14.01 -3.25 -12.82
CA TRP A 176 -13.45 -1.90 -12.72
C TRP A 176 -13.70 -1.28 -11.35
N THR A 177 -14.95 -1.32 -10.90
CA THR A 177 -15.38 -0.73 -9.63
C THR A 177 -14.89 -1.54 -8.45
N THR A 178 -14.86 -2.86 -8.57
CA THR A 178 -14.52 -3.77 -7.48
C THR A 178 -12.99 -3.95 -7.34
N TRP A 179 -12.25 -4.04 -8.45
CA TRP A 179 -10.83 -4.40 -8.40
C TRP A 179 -9.89 -3.33 -8.95
N ILE A 180 -10.09 -2.90 -10.20
CA ILE A 180 -9.07 -2.10 -10.90
C ILE A 180 -8.87 -0.74 -10.21
N ILE A 181 -9.96 -0.03 -9.90
CA ILE A 181 -9.88 1.30 -9.25
C ILE A 181 -9.31 1.17 -7.84
N GLN A 182 -9.73 0.16 -7.06
CA GLN A 182 -9.23 -0.07 -5.71
C GLN A 182 -7.72 -0.40 -5.71
N ILE A 183 -7.27 -1.29 -6.59
CA ILE A 183 -5.85 -1.64 -6.73
C ILE A 183 -5.03 -0.42 -7.15
N ALA A 184 -5.52 0.37 -8.12
CA ALA A 184 -4.84 1.59 -8.55
C ALA A 184 -4.71 2.62 -7.43
N ALA A 185 -5.78 2.84 -6.65
CA ALA A 185 -5.76 3.73 -5.49
C ALA A 185 -4.76 3.24 -4.42
N MET A 186 -4.77 1.94 -4.12
CA MET A 186 -3.86 1.30 -3.17
C MET A 186 -2.39 1.44 -3.59
N VAL A 187 -2.08 1.13 -4.85
CA VAL A 187 -0.72 1.24 -5.41
C VAL A 187 -0.25 2.69 -5.42
N THR A 188 -1.14 3.64 -5.72
CA THR A 188 -0.84 5.08 -5.63
C THR A 188 -0.48 5.47 -4.21
N ALA A 189 -1.26 5.07 -3.20
CA ALA A 189 -0.99 5.39 -1.80
C ALA A 189 0.33 4.78 -1.30
N MET A 190 0.62 3.53 -1.69
CA MET A 190 1.90 2.87 -1.38
C MET A 190 3.07 3.60 -2.00
N SER A 191 2.99 3.88 -3.30
CA SER A 191 4.05 4.56 -4.06
C SER A 191 4.29 5.98 -3.53
N PHE A 192 3.22 6.68 -3.14
CA PHE A 192 3.31 7.98 -2.50
C PHE A 192 3.97 7.91 -1.12
N SER A 193 3.67 6.88 -0.33
CA SER A 193 4.26 6.68 1.01
C SER A 193 5.78 6.51 0.96
N GLU A 194 6.29 5.93 -0.13
CA GLU A 194 7.73 5.78 -0.36
C GLU A 194 8.36 7.03 -0.97
N TRP A 195 7.71 7.63 -1.97
CA TRP A 195 8.26 8.77 -2.71
C TRP A 195 8.26 10.08 -1.92
N TYR A 196 7.16 10.38 -1.21
CA TYR A 196 6.93 11.69 -0.59
C TYR A 196 7.96 12.09 0.48
N PRO A 197 8.39 11.19 1.41
CA PRO A 197 9.42 11.53 2.38
C PRO A 197 10.74 12.00 1.75
N HIS A 198 11.12 11.45 0.60
CA HIS A 198 12.33 11.87 -0.12
C HIS A 198 12.19 13.26 -0.74
N VAL A 199 11.00 13.61 -1.23
CA VAL A 199 10.70 14.95 -1.75
C VAL A 199 10.81 16.00 -0.65
N VAL A 200 10.24 15.72 0.52
CA VAL A 200 10.29 16.65 1.66
C VAL A 200 11.73 16.84 2.12
N ARG A 201 12.51 15.76 2.29
CA ARG A 201 13.92 15.83 2.70
C ARG A 201 14.80 16.61 1.71
N ALA A 202 14.58 16.42 0.41
CA ALA A 202 15.32 17.15 -0.62
C ALA A 202 15.03 18.67 -0.54
N ARG A 203 13.80 19.05 -0.23
CA ARG A 203 13.38 20.45 -0.10
C ARG A 203 13.81 21.09 1.22
N SER A 204 13.76 20.36 2.33
CA SER A 204 14.06 20.89 3.67
C SER A 204 15.56 21.02 3.93
N HIS A 205 16.36 20.04 3.51
CA HIS A 205 17.79 19.99 3.81
C HIS A 205 18.68 20.40 2.62
N GLY A 206 18.10 20.86 1.52
CA GLY A 206 18.84 21.13 0.27
C GLY A 206 19.57 19.89 -0.27
N ALA A 207 19.10 18.69 0.09
CA ALA A 207 19.80 17.42 -0.08
C ALA A 207 19.79 16.87 -1.52
N GLY A 208 19.87 17.76 -2.51
CA GLY A 208 19.85 17.44 -3.94
C GLY A 208 18.48 17.61 -4.59
N THR A 209 18.38 17.18 -5.85
CA THR A 209 17.16 17.33 -6.66
C THR A 209 16.06 16.38 -6.16
N PRO A 210 14.82 16.85 -5.95
CA PRO A 210 13.70 15.98 -5.55
C PRO A 210 13.52 14.82 -6.53
N PRO A 211 13.13 13.62 -6.05
CA PRO A 211 12.86 12.51 -6.95
C PRO A 211 11.72 12.88 -7.91
N PRO A 212 11.85 12.55 -9.20
CA PRO A 212 10.87 12.94 -10.21
C PRO A 212 9.53 12.24 -9.98
N VAL A 213 8.44 12.90 -10.37
CA VAL A 213 7.07 12.37 -10.24
C VAL A 213 6.88 11.05 -10.98
N ARG A 214 7.68 10.77 -12.03
CA ARG A 214 7.64 9.47 -12.72
C ARG A 214 7.85 8.28 -11.76
N ASN A 215 8.65 8.43 -10.70
CA ASN A 215 8.90 7.36 -9.74
C ASN A 215 7.64 6.98 -8.95
N LEU A 216 6.75 7.95 -8.71
CA LEU A 216 5.43 7.70 -8.13
C LEU A 216 4.52 6.91 -9.09
N LEU A 217 4.66 7.16 -10.40
CA LEU A 217 3.82 6.56 -11.43
C LEU A 217 4.33 5.21 -11.94
N THR A 218 5.60 4.87 -11.71
CA THR A 218 6.20 3.61 -12.21
C THR A 218 5.39 2.36 -11.82
N PRO A 219 4.91 2.21 -10.57
CA PRO A 219 4.12 1.03 -10.21
C PRO A 219 2.76 0.99 -10.90
N LEU A 220 2.14 2.14 -11.14
CA LEU A 220 0.88 2.24 -11.91
C LEU A 220 1.10 1.90 -13.39
N ALA A 221 2.21 2.32 -13.98
CA ALA A 221 2.59 1.93 -15.33
C ALA A 221 2.73 0.40 -15.45
N GLY A 222 3.27 -0.25 -14.42
CA GLY A 222 3.36 -1.70 -14.32
C GLY A 222 1.99 -2.41 -14.29
N LEU A 223 0.92 -1.72 -13.85
CA LEU A 223 -0.44 -2.28 -13.84
C LEU A 223 -1.14 -2.19 -15.21
N ILE A 224 -0.72 -1.30 -16.11
CA ILE A 224 -1.44 -1.05 -17.37
C ILE A 224 -1.60 -2.33 -18.20
N ILE A 225 -0.52 -3.11 -18.36
CA ILE A 225 -0.55 -4.36 -19.14
C ILE A 225 -1.44 -5.41 -18.45
N PRO A 226 -1.23 -5.77 -17.17
CA PRO A 226 -2.13 -6.69 -16.47
C PRO A 226 -3.60 -6.27 -16.51
N VAL A 227 -3.90 -4.99 -16.29
CA VAL A 227 -5.26 -4.46 -16.35
C VAL A 227 -5.86 -4.65 -17.73
N GLY A 228 -5.13 -4.33 -18.80
CA GLY A 228 -5.60 -4.54 -20.17
C GLY A 228 -5.84 -6.03 -20.49
N VAL A 229 -4.95 -6.92 -20.04
CA VAL A 229 -5.09 -8.37 -20.23
C VAL A 229 -6.30 -8.92 -19.47
N VAL A 230 -6.43 -8.60 -18.18
CA VAL A 230 -7.58 -9.04 -17.36
C VAL A 230 -8.88 -8.46 -17.93
N SER A 231 -8.89 -7.19 -18.34
CA SER A 231 -10.04 -6.57 -18.97
C SER A 231 -10.49 -7.28 -20.26
N LEU A 232 -9.57 -7.81 -21.06
CA LEU A 232 -9.91 -8.67 -22.22
C LEU A 232 -10.45 -10.04 -21.81
N ILE A 233 -9.81 -10.70 -20.84
CA ILE A 233 -10.17 -12.05 -20.41
C ILE A 233 -11.60 -12.09 -19.85
N PHE A 234 -11.98 -11.06 -19.09
CA PHE A 234 -13.26 -10.98 -18.41
C PHE A 234 -14.30 -10.14 -19.17
N ASP A 235 -14.01 -9.74 -20.41
CA ASP A 235 -14.86 -8.85 -21.23
C ASP A 235 -15.35 -7.61 -20.45
N ALA A 236 -14.47 -7.06 -19.61
CA ALA A 236 -14.82 -6.02 -18.64
C ALA A 236 -14.88 -4.61 -19.26
N ALA A 237 -14.41 -4.45 -20.49
CA ALA A 237 -14.50 -3.24 -21.28
C ALA A 237 -14.39 -3.57 -22.77
N ALA A 238 -14.77 -2.62 -23.62
CA ALA A 238 -14.67 -2.77 -25.07
C ALA A 238 -13.27 -3.25 -25.50
N SER A 239 -13.20 -4.22 -26.40
CA SER A 239 -11.94 -4.90 -26.74
C SER A 239 -10.88 -3.92 -27.28
N TRP A 240 -11.28 -2.89 -28.03
CA TRP A 240 -10.38 -1.85 -28.52
C TRP A 240 -9.71 -1.07 -27.37
N PHE A 241 -10.44 -0.83 -26.28
CA PHE A 241 -9.93 -0.12 -25.11
C PHE A 241 -8.91 -0.99 -24.37
N SER A 242 -9.24 -2.25 -24.13
CA SER A 242 -8.35 -3.20 -23.46
C SER A 242 -7.07 -3.48 -24.28
N VAL A 243 -7.19 -3.62 -25.60
CA VAL A 243 -6.03 -3.69 -26.52
C VAL A 243 -5.21 -2.39 -26.47
N GLY A 244 -5.88 -1.24 -26.46
CA GLY A 244 -5.24 0.06 -26.31
C GLY A 244 -4.38 0.16 -25.05
N LEU A 245 -4.89 -0.29 -23.90
CA LEU A 245 -4.14 -0.37 -22.65
C LEU A 245 -2.88 -1.21 -22.80
N ILE A 246 -2.98 -2.41 -23.38
CA ILE A 246 -1.83 -3.29 -23.59
C ILE A 246 -0.78 -2.62 -24.48
N LEU A 247 -1.19 -2.01 -25.59
CA LEU A 247 -0.27 -1.33 -26.51
C LEU A 247 0.43 -0.15 -25.83
N ILE A 248 -0.30 0.69 -25.09
CA ILE A 248 0.27 1.81 -24.33
C ILE A 248 1.27 1.28 -23.29
N GLY A 249 0.93 0.21 -22.57
CA GLY A 249 1.82 -0.41 -21.60
C GLY A 249 3.12 -0.93 -22.22
N VAL A 250 3.05 -1.58 -23.39
CA VAL A 250 4.23 -2.06 -24.13
C VAL A 250 5.10 -0.89 -24.61
N ILE A 251 4.50 0.18 -25.14
CA ILE A 251 5.23 1.37 -25.57
C ILE A 251 5.94 2.01 -24.37
N MET A 252 5.26 2.14 -23.24
CA MET A 252 5.82 2.72 -22.02
C MET A 252 6.98 1.89 -21.46
N ALA A 253 6.84 0.56 -21.44
CA ALA A 253 7.91 -0.35 -21.02
C ALA A 253 9.14 -0.24 -21.93
N ARG A 254 8.94 -0.12 -23.25
CA ARG A 254 10.03 0.09 -24.22
C ARG A 254 10.72 1.44 -24.03
N ALA A 255 9.97 2.51 -23.77
CA ALA A 255 10.54 3.84 -23.52
C ALA A 255 11.44 3.83 -22.28
N ILE A 256 10.98 3.20 -21.19
CA ILE A 256 11.77 3.07 -19.95
C ILE A 256 13.06 2.28 -20.19
N ASN A 257 13.00 1.16 -20.91
CA ASN A 257 14.18 0.36 -21.20
C ASN A 257 15.19 1.13 -22.07
N LYS A 258 14.71 1.92 -23.03
CA LYS A 258 15.55 2.75 -23.90
C LYS A 258 16.29 3.84 -23.13
N ASP A 259 15.65 4.45 -22.14
CA ASP A 259 16.29 5.44 -21.26
C ASP A 259 17.43 4.82 -20.44
N MET A 260 17.31 3.54 -20.03
CA MET A 260 18.37 2.83 -19.31
C MET A 260 19.56 2.47 -20.20
N GLU A 261 19.33 2.19 -21.49
CA GLU A 261 20.40 1.93 -22.46
C GLU A 261 21.18 3.21 -22.82
N MET A 262 20.55 4.38 -22.75
CA MET A 262 21.17 5.67 -23.10
C MET A 262 21.91 6.36 -21.96
N THR A 263 21.76 5.92 -20.70
CA THR A 263 22.62 6.38 -19.60
C THR A 263 23.99 5.70 -19.73
N PRO A 264 25.07 6.42 -20.09
CA PRO A 264 26.39 5.81 -20.17
C PRO A 264 26.79 5.34 -18.78
N SER A 265 27.29 4.10 -18.68
CA SER A 265 28.00 3.70 -17.48
C SER A 265 29.18 4.65 -17.32
N SER A 266 29.12 5.55 -16.34
CA SER A 266 30.28 6.32 -15.89
C SER A 266 31.22 5.39 -15.11
N GLY A 267 31.68 4.35 -15.80
CA GLY A 267 32.54 3.26 -15.33
C GLY A 267 33.83 3.21 -16.13
N GLU A 268 34.40 4.36 -16.49
CA GLU A 268 35.82 4.42 -16.81
C GLU A 268 36.60 4.67 -15.52
N HIS A 269 37.09 3.59 -14.92
CA HIS A 269 38.25 3.68 -14.04
C HIS A 269 39.44 4.16 -14.88
N PRO A 270 40.04 5.33 -14.61
CA PRO A 270 41.28 5.68 -15.28
C PRO A 270 42.33 4.64 -14.87
N ARG A 271 42.84 3.89 -15.87
CA ARG A 271 43.98 2.99 -15.69
C ARG A 271 45.10 3.78 -15.03
N ARG A 272 45.34 3.51 -13.75
CA ARG A 272 46.44 4.06 -12.96
C ARG A 272 47.74 3.68 -13.69
N LYS A 273 48.37 4.62 -14.41
CA LYS A 273 49.72 4.45 -14.95
C LYS A 273 50.62 4.13 -13.75
N ARG A 274 51.13 2.89 -13.67
CA ARG A 274 52.19 2.52 -12.74
C ARG A 274 53.41 3.35 -13.09
N SER A 275 53.75 4.36 -12.26
CA SER A 275 55.03 5.04 -12.36
C SER A 275 56.11 4.12 -11.77
N ASN A 276 57.07 3.74 -12.61
CA ASN A 276 58.29 3.08 -12.19
C ASN A 276 59.20 4.10 -11.49
N TRP A 277 59.23 4.10 -10.16
CA TRP A 277 60.33 4.70 -9.41
C TRP A 277 61.08 3.58 -8.68
N ARG A 278 62.20 3.18 -9.29
CA ARG A 278 63.27 2.42 -8.64
C ARG A 278 64.11 3.43 -7.85
N LEU A 279 64.16 3.29 -6.53
CA LEU A 279 65.14 3.96 -5.71
C LEU A 279 66.48 3.22 -5.85
N ARG A 280 67.50 3.97 -6.26
CA ARG A 280 68.91 3.69 -5.96
C ARG A 280 69.24 4.33 -4.63
#